data_AF-A0A5N8WXU6-F1
#
_entry.id   AF-A0A5N8WXU6-F1
#
_cell.length_a   1.000
_cell.length_b   1.000
_cell.length_c   1.000
_cell.angle_alpha   90.00
_cell.angle_beta   90.00
_cell.angle_gamma   90.00
#
_symmetry.space_group_name_H-M   'P 1'
#
loop_
_entity.id
_entity.type
_entity.pdbx_description
1 polymer ?
#
loop_
_entity_poly.entity_id
_entity_poly.type
_entity_poly.pdbx_seq_one_letter_code
_entity_poly.pdbx_strand_id
1 'polypeptide(L)'
;MKNVSLADVDHADRVVLPIGTDYPPGHVLDWHEHRRAQFLYGATGVMVVDTAEGTWTVPPERAVLIPAATRHRVHMLGVSTRSLYVEPNAIPWWPATCTVVNVPPLLRELLLVAVEFEIDYSLSGREGSIAALLLHEIAELAPLPFHVGIPAAADLAKLCREYLATPDAGVTNAAWAARTAMSERAFTRRFRSETGDSPAVWRARARLLAAMPLLRTASVSEVGVRLGYASPAAFTAAFTRTFGVPPSRFAASRQSGGPGQSQLVTTP
;
A
#
# COMPACT_ATOMS: atom_id res chain seq x y z
N MET A 1 19.53 5.67 -7.63
CA MET A 1 19.40 5.31 -9.07
C MET A 1 17.95 5.44 -9.53
N LYS A 2 17.71 5.70 -10.83
CA LYS A 2 16.35 5.83 -11.41
C LYS A 2 16.11 4.85 -12.55
N ASN A 3 14.93 4.22 -12.58
CA ASN A 3 14.45 3.33 -13.62
C ASN A 3 15.43 2.18 -13.96
N VAL A 4 16.11 1.65 -12.94
CA VAL A 4 17.01 0.49 -13.05
C VAL A 4 16.32 -0.74 -12.45
N SER A 5 16.48 -1.90 -13.05
CA SER A 5 15.98 -3.16 -12.49
C SER A 5 16.80 -3.55 -11.26
N LEU A 6 16.15 -4.00 -10.19
CA LEU A 6 16.86 -4.53 -9.03
C LEU A 6 17.80 -5.68 -9.42
N ALA A 7 17.38 -6.54 -10.35
CA ALA A 7 18.17 -7.70 -10.77
C ALA A 7 19.57 -7.31 -11.28
N ASP A 8 19.69 -6.12 -11.88
CA ASP A 8 20.96 -5.62 -12.43
C ASP A 8 21.91 -5.12 -11.33
N VAL A 9 21.41 -4.82 -10.14
CA VAL A 9 22.16 -4.12 -9.07
C VAL A 9 22.13 -4.83 -7.72
N ASP A 10 21.38 -5.91 -7.55
CA ASP A 10 21.22 -6.61 -6.26
C ASP A 10 22.54 -7.18 -5.71
N HIS A 11 23.49 -7.43 -6.62
CA HIS A 11 24.85 -7.91 -6.32
C HIS A 11 25.77 -6.84 -5.71
N ALA A 12 25.38 -5.57 -5.72
CA ALA A 12 26.21 -4.48 -5.20
C ALA A 12 26.42 -4.61 -3.69
N ASP A 13 27.65 -4.42 -3.23
CA ASP A 13 28.03 -4.47 -1.82
C ASP A 13 27.65 -3.16 -1.09
N ARG A 14 26.34 -2.91 -0.98
CA ARG A 14 25.76 -1.79 -0.25
C ARG A 14 24.63 -2.27 0.63
N VAL A 15 24.55 -1.76 1.85
CA VAL A 15 23.48 -2.11 2.81
C VAL A 15 22.12 -1.61 2.31
N VAL A 16 22.09 -0.45 1.65
CA VAL A 16 20.88 0.19 1.12
C VAL A 16 21.07 0.45 -0.37
N LEU A 17 20.14 0.00 -1.19
CA LEU A 17 20.06 0.30 -2.63
C LEU A 17 18.79 1.12 -2.91
N PRO A 18 18.92 2.45 -3.11
CA PRO A 18 17.80 3.30 -3.47
C PRO A 18 17.50 3.24 -4.97
N ILE A 19 16.27 2.88 -5.32
CA ILE A 19 15.79 2.81 -6.70
C ILE A 19 14.46 3.56 -6.83
N GLY A 20 14.44 4.64 -7.60
CA GLY A 20 13.23 5.32 -8.00
C GLY A 20 12.71 4.77 -9.32
N THR A 21 11.43 4.41 -9.41
CA THR A 21 10.85 3.97 -10.70
C THR A 21 9.51 4.66 -10.94
N ASP A 22 9.34 5.19 -12.14
CA ASP A 22 8.10 5.82 -12.60
C ASP A 22 7.38 4.84 -13.53
N TYR A 23 6.27 4.28 -13.05
CA TYR A 23 5.49 3.28 -13.79
C TYR A 23 4.34 3.93 -14.56
N PRO A 24 3.98 3.40 -15.74
CA PRO A 24 2.72 3.74 -16.39
C PRO A 24 1.53 3.48 -15.46
N PRO A 25 0.43 4.27 -15.54
CA PRO A 25 -0.77 3.99 -14.76
C PRO A 25 -1.34 2.59 -15.03
N GLY A 26 -1.69 1.87 -13.97
CA GLY A 26 -2.25 0.52 -14.05
C GLY A 26 -1.21 -0.58 -14.30
N HIS A 27 0.08 -0.24 -14.30
CA HIS A 27 1.15 -1.22 -14.46
C HIS A 27 1.12 -2.26 -13.33
N VAL A 28 1.36 -3.52 -13.69
CA VAL A 28 1.45 -4.64 -12.75
C VAL A 28 2.86 -5.20 -12.82
N LEU A 29 3.59 -5.09 -11.71
CA LEU A 29 4.80 -5.88 -11.49
C LEU A 29 4.33 -7.25 -11.01
N ASP A 30 4.30 -8.22 -11.94
CA ASP A 30 3.80 -9.57 -11.67
C ASP A 30 4.63 -10.28 -10.59
N TRP A 31 4.17 -11.44 -10.14
CA TRP A 31 4.76 -12.21 -9.04
C TRP A 31 6.29 -12.35 -9.16
N HIS A 32 6.99 -11.78 -8.19
CA HIS A 32 8.44 -11.82 -8.08
C HIS A 32 8.87 -11.89 -6.61
N GLU A 33 10.15 -12.08 -6.39
CA GLU A 33 10.79 -12.07 -5.07
C GLU A 33 12.20 -11.52 -5.19
N HIS A 34 12.76 -11.06 -4.08
CA HIS A 34 14.11 -10.53 -4.03
C HIS A 34 14.76 -10.87 -2.69
N ARG A 35 16.10 -11.02 -2.69
CA ARG A 35 16.88 -11.39 -1.52
C ARG A 35 16.81 -10.33 -0.43
N ARG A 36 16.89 -9.05 -0.80
CA ARG A 36 16.83 -7.91 0.11
C ARG A 36 15.42 -7.72 0.66
N ALA A 37 15.30 -7.09 1.82
CA ALA A 37 14.02 -6.55 2.24
C ALA A 37 13.73 -5.25 1.47
N GLN A 38 12.47 -4.86 1.31
CA GLN A 38 12.12 -3.66 0.54
C GLN A 38 11.24 -2.71 1.34
N PHE A 39 11.69 -1.47 1.45
CA PHE A 39 10.85 -0.34 1.83
C PHE A 39 10.30 0.31 0.55
N LEU A 40 9.05 0.02 0.21
CA LEU A 40 8.42 0.48 -1.03
C LEU A 40 7.52 1.70 -0.73
N TYR A 41 8.00 2.90 -1.05
CA TYR A 41 7.25 4.16 -0.88
C TYR A 41 6.52 4.56 -2.17
N GLY A 42 5.22 4.84 -2.06
CA GLY A 42 4.40 5.37 -3.15
C GLY A 42 4.23 6.89 -3.04
N ALA A 43 4.88 7.65 -3.91
CA ALA A 43 4.93 9.12 -3.80
C ALA A 43 3.63 9.81 -4.24
N THR A 44 2.92 9.29 -5.26
CA THR A 44 1.82 10.03 -5.91
C THR A 44 0.46 9.31 -5.92
N GLY A 45 0.47 7.98 -5.89
CA GLY A 45 -0.71 7.13 -6.12
C GLY A 45 -0.89 6.02 -5.09
N VAL A 46 -1.75 5.05 -5.41
CA VAL A 46 -2.00 3.88 -4.55
C VAL A 46 -1.29 2.65 -5.11
N MET A 47 -0.62 1.89 -4.25
CA MET A 47 -0.14 0.55 -4.61
C MET A 47 -1.00 -0.50 -3.93
N VAL A 48 -1.23 -1.62 -4.61
CA VAL A 48 -1.80 -2.82 -3.98
C VAL A 48 -0.75 -3.91 -4.05
N VAL A 49 -0.34 -4.42 -2.89
CA VAL A 49 0.66 -5.49 -2.77
C VAL A 49 -0.06 -6.78 -2.38
N ASP A 50 0.03 -7.78 -3.25
CA ASP A 50 -0.48 -9.13 -3.00
C ASP A 50 0.67 -10.03 -2.53
N THR A 51 0.43 -10.84 -1.50
CA THR A 51 1.27 -11.98 -1.14
C THR A 51 0.42 -13.24 -0.98
N ALA A 52 1.04 -14.37 -0.61
CA ALA A 52 0.29 -15.55 -0.21
C ALA A 52 -0.59 -15.29 1.04
N GLU A 53 -0.13 -14.43 1.95
CA GLU A 53 -0.70 -14.19 3.28
C GLU A 53 -1.77 -13.10 3.30
N GLY A 54 -1.81 -12.22 2.30
CA GLY A 54 -2.58 -10.99 2.41
C GLY A 54 -2.62 -10.14 1.15
N THR A 55 -3.46 -9.11 1.22
CA THR A 55 -3.40 -7.97 0.31
C THR A 55 -3.29 -6.69 1.15
N TRP A 56 -2.31 -5.86 0.82
CA TRP A 56 -2.05 -4.56 1.45
C TRP A 56 -2.34 -3.44 0.48
N THR A 57 -3.20 -2.51 0.89
CA THR A 57 -3.40 -1.26 0.15
C THR A 57 -2.46 -0.22 0.73
N VAL A 58 -1.53 0.27 -0.09
CA VAL A 58 -0.56 1.31 0.27
C VAL A 58 -1.06 2.64 -0.30
N PRO A 59 -1.55 3.56 0.54
CA PRO A 59 -2.01 4.85 0.06
C PRO A 59 -0.86 5.74 -0.46
N PRO A 60 -1.18 6.86 -1.11
CA PRO A 60 -0.19 7.87 -1.45
C PRO A 60 0.51 8.37 -0.19
N GLU A 61 1.79 8.68 -0.35
CA GLU A 61 2.66 9.16 0.74
C GLU A 61 2.75 8.18 1.91
N ARG A 62 2.56 6.88 1.64
CA ARG A 62 2.80 5.77 2.57
C ARG A 62 3.76 4.78 1.94
N ALA A 63 4.30 3.92 2.80
CA ALA A 63 5.20 2.85 2.37
C ALA A 63 4.70 1.50 2.87
N VAL A 64 5.16 0.45 2.22
CA VAL A 64 5.05 -0.93 2.70
C VAL A 64 6.44 -1.50 2.90
N LEU A 65 6.68 -2.09 4.07
CA LEU A 65 7.84 -2.94 4.32
C LEU A 65 7.48 -4.34 3.80
N ILE A 66 8.25 -4.82 2.84
CA ILE A 66 8.16 -6.16 2.28
C ILE A 66 9.35 -6.96 2.81
N PRO A 67 9.13 -8.07 3.54
CA PRO A 67 10.22 -8.89 4.06
C PRO A 67 11.08 -9.49 2.94
N ALA A 68 12.34 -9.79 3.27
CA ALA A 68 13.25 -10.50 2.38
C ALA A 68 12.64 -11.83 1.89
N ALA A 69 12.90 -12.18 0.64
CA ALA A 69 12.40 -13.40 -0.01
C ALA A 69 10.86 -13.58 0.02
N THR A 70 10.10 -12.49 0.20
CA THR A 70 8.64 -12.55 0.13
C THR A 70 8.21 -12.53 -1.33
N ARG A 71 7.60 -13.62 -1.81
CA ARG A 71 6.96 -13.65 -3.12
C ARG A 71 5.74 -12.74 -3.12
N HIS A 72 5.77 -11.70 -3.96
CA HIS A 72 4.75 -10.67 -3.98
C HIS A 72 4.48 -10.15 -5.41
N ARG A 73 3.34 -9.49 -5.59
CA ARG A 73 2.94 -8.80 -6.81
C ARG A 73 2.46 -7.41 -6.47
N VAL A 74 2.81 -6.41 -7.29
CA VAL A 74 2.45 -5.00 -7.03
C VAL A 74 1.64 -4.43 -8.19
N HIS A 75 0.47 -3.89 -7.87
CA HIS A 75 -0.36 -3.12 -8.82
C HIS A 75 -0.15 -1.63 -8.58
N MET A 76 0.30 -0.91 -9.61
CA MET A 76 0.62 0.51 -9.57
C MET A 76 -0.56 1.34 -10.08
N LEU A 77 -1.36 1.91 -9.18
CA LEU A 77 -2.50 2.75 -9.53
C LEU A 77 -2.08 4.23 -9.56
N GLY A 78 -1.37 4.62 -10.62
CA GLY A 78 -0.89 5.99 -10.85
C GLY A 78 0.27 6.42 -9.93
N VAL A 79 1.20 5.51 -9.68
CA VAL A 79 2.26 5.66 -8.66
C VAL A 79 3.63 5.87 -9.29
N SER A 80 4.33 6.90 -8.80
CA SER A 80 5.79 6.96 -8.80
C SER A 80 6.34 6.36 -7.51
N THR A 81 7.32 5.46 -7.61
CA THR A 81 7.87 4.72 -6.46
C THR A 81 9.26 5.20 -6.09
N ARG A 82 9.59 5.20 -4.80
CA ARG A 82 10.95 5.34 -4.28
C ARG A 82 11.22 4.17 -3.36
N SER A 83 11.89 3.15 -3.87
CA SER A 83 12.18 1.93 -3.13
C SER A 83 13.55 2.02 -2.48
N LEU A 84 13.66 1.50 -1.26
CA LEU A 84 14.94 1.13 -0.67
C LEU A 84 14.98 -0.38 -0.56
N TYR A 85 15.97 -1.01 -1.19
CA TYR A 85 16.27 -2.42 -0.97
C TYR A 85 17.38 -2.53 0.06
N VAL A 86 17.07 -3.18 1.17
CA VAL A 86 17.87 -3.17 2.39
C VAL A 86 18.35 -4.58 2.70
N GLU A 87 19.59 -4.73 3.12
CA GLU A 87 20.08 -6.02 3.61
C GLU A 87 19.21 -6.53 4.77
N PRO A 88 18.80 -7.82 4.78
CA PRO A 88 17.80 -8.32 5.73
C PRO A 88 18.12 -8.10 7.21
N ASN A 89 19.42 -8.04 7.56
CA ASN A 89 19.89 -7.86 8.93
C ASN A 89 20.23 -6.41 9.29
N ALA A 90 19.99 -5.45 8.39
CA ALA A 90 20.33 -4.05 8.63
C ALA A 90 19.39 -3.36 9.63
N ILE A 91 18.15 -3.86 9.78
CA ILE A 91 17.15 -3.37 10.72
C ILE A 91 16.67 -4.55 11.57
N PRO A 92 16.97 -4.58 12.89
CA PRO A 92 16.77 -5.77 13.71
C PRO A 92 15.33 -6.29 13.82
N TRP A 93 14.33 -5.42 13.71
CA TRP A 93 12.93 -5.79 13.93
C TRP A 93 12.12 -6.00 12.66
N TRP A 94 12.74 -5.93 11.46
CA TRP A 94 12.01 -5.92 10.18
C TRP A 94 10.86 -6.93 10.18
N PRO A 95 9.62 -6.51 9.85
CA PRO A 95 8.45 -7.33 10.11
C PRO A 95 8.50 -8.63 9.32
N ALA A 96 7.98 -9.71 9.90
CA ALA A 96 7.93 -11.02 9.25
C ALA A 96 6.90 -11.09 8.10
N THR A 97 5.91 -10.20 8.12
CA THR A 97 4.88 -10.08 7.09
C THR A 97 4.88 -8.66 6.53
N CYS A 98 4.34 -8.49 5.32
CA CYS A 98 4.18 -7.16 4.74
C CYS A 98 3.47 -6.21 5.72
N THR A 99 3.96 -4.98 5.84
CA THR A 99 3.44 -4.01 6.81
C THR A 99 3.41 -2.63 6.20
N VAL A 100 2.23 -2.00 6.14
CA VAL A 100 2.10 -0.60 5.69
C VAL A 100 2.47 0.31 6.86
N VAL A 101 3.21 1.37 6.59
CA VAL A 101 3.69 2.33 7.60
C VAL A 101 3.47 3.77 7.17
N ASN A 102 3.44 4.66 8.16
CA ASN A 102 3.50 6.09 7.90
C ASN A 102 4.90 6.49 7.41
N VAL A 103 4.98 7.54 6.61
CA VAL A 103 6.26 8.13 6.19
C VAL A 103 6.31 9.58 6.68
N PRO A 104 7.10 9.86 7.74
CA PRO A 104 7.28 11.22 8.24
C PRO A 104 7.94 12.15 7.21
N PRO A 105 7.79 13.49 7.36
CA PRO A 105 8.35 14.45 6.41
C PRO A 105 9.86 14.33 6.21
N LEU A 106 10.63 14.08 7.27
CA LEU A 106 12.09 13.91 7.15
C LEU A 106 12.42 12.68 6.28
N LEU A 107 11.88 11.51 6.64
CA LEU A 107 12.06 10.28 5.87
C LEU A 107 11.64 10.45 4.39
N ARG A 108 10.55 11.17 4.12
CA ARG A 108 10.12 11.50 2.75
C ARG A 108 11.23 12.21 1.97
N GLU A 109 11.80 13.28 2.51
CA GLU A 109 12.85 14.04 1.82
C GLU A 109 14.13 13.20 1.64
N LEU A 110 14.48 12.36 2.62
CA LEU A 110 15.61 11.43 2.49
C LEU A 110 15.39 10.43 1.34
N LEU A 111 14.18 9.87 1.20
CA LEU A 111 13.83 8.97 0.09
C LEU A 111 13.95 9.66 -1.27
N LEU A 112 13.50 10.91 -1.38
CA LEU A 112 13.58 11.69 -2.61
C LEU A 112 15.02 11.98 -3.02
N VAL A 113 15.90 12.28 -2.06
CA VAL A 113 17.33 12.47 -2.32
C VAL A 113 18.04 11.15 -2.63
N ALA A 114 17.70 10.08 -1.92
CA ALA A 114 18.40 8.80 -2.03
C ALA A 114 18.30 8.17 -3.41
N VAL A 115 17.19 8.34 -4.11
CA VAL A 115 17.05 7.80 -5.48
C VAL A 115 17.95 8.47 -6.52
N GLU A 116 18.65 9.55 -6.17
CA GLU A 116 19.69 10.13 -7.02
C GLU A 116 21.07 9.46 -6.83
N PHE A 117 21.22 8.54 -5.87
CA PHE A 117 22.52 7.91 -5.60
C PHE A 117 23.01 7.08 -6.79
N GLU A 118 24.33 7.06 -6.98
CA GLU A 118 25.03 6.07 -7.80
C GLU A 118 25.09 4.72 -7.08
N ILE A 119 25.28 3.63 -7.84
CA ILE A 119 25.29 2.26 -7.28
C ILE A 119 26.41 2.06 -6.25
N ASP A 120 27.56 2.69 -6.47
CA ASP A 120 28.79 2.55 -5.71
C ASP A 120 29.06 3.76 -4.81
N TYR A 121 28.02 4.49 -4.40
CA TYR A 121 28.11 5.66 -3.52
C TYR A 121 29.04 5.45 -2.33
N SER A 122 29.73 6.52 -1.92
CA SER A 122 30.70 6.48 -0.83
C SER A 122 30.02 6.26 0.53
N LEU A 123 30.49 5.25 1.27
CA LEU A 123 30.00 4.92 2.61
C LEU A 123 30.43 5.95 3.67
N SER A 124 31.56 6.64 3.48
CA SER A 124 32.06 7.69 4.37
C SER A 124 31.62 9.09 3.95
N GLY A 125 30.93 9.21 2.82
CA GLY A 125 30.44 10.47 2.25
C GLY A 125 29.05 10.87 2.74
N ARG A 126 28.49 11.86 2.03
CA ARG A 126 27.14 12.37 2.28
C ARG A 126 26.08 11.29 2.06
N GLU A 127 26.22 10.51 1.00
CA GLU A 127 25.30 9.43 0.63
C GLU A 127 25.30 8.34 1.71
N GLY A 128 26.48 7.97 2.22
CA GLY A 128 26.63 7.05 3.35
C GLY A 128 25.92 7.54 4.62
N SER A 129 26.05 8.83 4.93
CA SER A 129 25.36 9.46 6.09
C SER A 129 23.84 9.43 5.93
N ILE A 130 23.33 9.72 4.72
CA ILE A 130 21.90 9.65 4.42
C ILE A 130 21.39 8.21 4.48
N ALA A 131 22.14 7.24 3.94
CA ALA A 131 21.78 5.83 4.01
C ALA A 131 21.69 5.34 5.46
N ALA A 132 22.61 5.74 6.32
CA ALA A 132 22.55 5.43 7.75
C ALA A 132 21.32 6.07 8.42
N LEU A 133 21.04 7.35 8.13
CA LEU A 133 19.88 8.05 8.68
C LEU A 133 18.56 7.42 8.21
N LEU A 134 18.47 6.99 6.94
CA LEU A 134 17.32 6.24 6.42
C LEU A 134 17.04 4.98 7.26
N LEU A 135 18.07 4.21 7.60
CA LEU A 135 17.92 3.01 8.42
C LEU A 135 17.42 3.35 9.83
N HIS A 136 17.92 4.42 10.43
CA HIS A 136 17.45 4.90 11.74
C HIS A 136 15.98 5.34 11.69
N GLU A 137 15.60 6.17 10.71
CA GLU A 137 14.22 6.63 10.55
C GLU A 137 13.25 5.46 10.31
N ILE A 138 13.64 4.47 9.51
CA ILE A 138 12.81 3.28 9.26
C ILE A 138 12.66 2.47 10.54
N ALA A 139 13.71 2.35 11.35
CA ALA A 139 13.70 1.56 12.58
C ALA A 139 12.76 2.13 13.67
N GLU A 140 12.24 3.35 13.52
CA GLU A 140 11.31 3.96 14.49
C GLU A 140 9.84 3.94 14.00
N LEU A 141 9.56 3.37 12.81
CA LEU A 141 8.23 3.43 12.22
C LEU A 141 7.20 2.53 12.91
N ALA A 142 5.98 3.06 13.01
CA ALA A 142 4.82 2.33 13.52
C ALA A 142 3.96 1.74 12.37
N PRO A 143 3.49 0.49 12.49
CA PRO A 143 2.53 -0.12 11.57
C PRO A 143 1.20 0.64 11.44
N LEU A 144 0.61 0.62 10.25
CA LEU A 144 -0.73 1.11 9.94
C LEU A 144 -1.69 -0.05 9.63
N PRO A 145 -2.98 0.04 10.02
CA PRO A 145 -3.95 -1.03 9.86
C PRO A 145 -4.53 -1.12 8.42
N PHE A 146 -3.71 -1.02 7.38
CA PHE A 146 -4.14 -1.01 5.98
C PHE A 146 -4.00 -2.37 5.27
N HIS A 147 -4.48 -3.42 5.93
CA HIS A 147 -4.39 -4.80 5.42
C HIS A 147 -5.61 -5.63 5.82
N VAL A 148 -5.84 -6.72 5.09
CA VAL A 148 -6.70 -7.84 5.50
C VAL A 148 -5.93 -9.15 5.34
N GLY A 149 -6.04 -10.05 6.33
CA GLY A 149 -5.39 -11.36 6.26
C GLY A 149 -6.13 -12.28 5.29
N ILE A 150 -5.39 -13.08 4.51
CA ILE A 150 -5.95 -14.13 3.67
C ILE A 150 -5.82 -15.47 4.41
N PRO A 151 -6.91 -16.23 4.59
CA PRO A 151 -6.85 -17.53 5.25
C PRO A 151 -5.97 -18.51 4.46
N ALA A 152 -5.32 -19.44 5.18
CA ALA A 152 -4.42 -20.41 4.58
C ALA A 152 -5.16 -21.45 3.72
N ALA A 153 -6.39 -21.78 4.11
CA ALA A 153 -7.22 -22.73 3.37
C ALA A 153 -7.59 -22.22 1.98
N ALA A 154 -7.32 -23.03 0.94
CA ALA A 154 -7.47 -22.63 -0.45
C ALA A 154 -8.89 -22.20 -0.86
N ASP A 155 -9.92 -22.86 -0.32
CA ASP A 155 -11.33 -22.53 -0.56
C ASP A 155 -11.70 -21.17 0.03
N LEU A 156 -11.28 -20.89 1.26
CA LEU A 156 -11.48 -19.58 1.91
C LEU A 156 -10.63 -18.48 1.25
N ALA A 157 -9.38 -18.78 0.91
CA ALA A 157 -8.48 -17.84 0.25
C ALA A 157 -9.05 -17.40 -1.11
N LYS A 158 -9.63 -18.35 -1.86
CA LYS A 158 -10.31 -18.06 -3.12
C LYS A 158 -11.49 -17.10 -2.92
N LEU A 159 -12.35 -17.34 -1.92
CA LEU A 159 -13.45 -16.42 -1.59
C LEU A 159 -12.96 -15.00 -1.29
N CYS A 160 -11.92 -14.89 -0.46
CA CYS A 160 -11.35 -13.61 -0.08
C CYS A 160 -10.76 -12.86 -1.28
N ARG A 161 -9.98 -13.55 -2.13
CA ARG A 161 -9.36 -12.93 -3.32
C ARG A 161 -10.40 -12.47 -4.34
N GLU A 162 -11.42 -13.28 -4.60
CA GLU A 162 -12.54 -12.89 -5.47
C GLU A 162 -13.27 -11.67 -4.93
N TYR A 163 -13.51 -11.62 -3.61
CA TYR A 163 -14.17 -10.48 -2.99
C TYR A 163 -13.31 -9.21 -3.02
N LEU A 164 -11.98 -9.33 -2.85
CA LEU A 164 -11.08 -8.17 -2.96
C LEU A 164 -11.04 -7.61 -4.39
N ALA A 165 -11.15 -8.46 -5.40
CA ALA A 165 -11.22 -8.04 -6.79
C ALA A 165 -12.53 -7.29 -7.10
N THR A 166 -13.65 -7.66 -6.48
CA THR A 166 -14.94 -6.99 -6.68
C THR A 166 -15.75 -6.96 -5.37
N PRO A 167 -15.47 -5.99 -4.47
CA PRO A 167 -16.15 -5.93 -3.19
C PRO A 167 -17.65 -5.61 -3.36
N ASP A 168 -18.50 -6.42 -2.73
CA ASP A 168 -19.96 -6.27 -2.80
C ASP A 168 -20.57 -6.23 -1.39
N ALA A 169 -21.43 -5.24 -1.16
CA ALA A 169 -22.15 -5.05 0.09
C ALA A 169 -23.23 -6.12 0.34
N GLY A 170 -23.77 -6.74 -0.72
CA GLY A 170 -24.83 -7.75 -0.63
C GLY A 170 -24.34 -9.13 -0.17
N VAL A 171 -23.03 -9.37 -0.15
CA VAL A 171 -22.47 -10.69 0.20
C VAL A 171 -22.63 -10.99 1.70
N THR A 172 -23.39 -12.05 2.00
CA THR A 172 -23.68 -12.52 3.35
C THR A 172 -22.77 -13.68 3.77
N ASN A 173 -22.71 -13.95 5.08
CA ASN A 173 -22.02 -15.14 5.60
C ASN A 173 -22.65 -16.43 5.09
N ALA A 174 -23.98 -16.48 5.00
CA ALA A 174 -24.71 -17.61 4.44
C ALA A 174 -24.30 -17.89 2.98
N ALA A 175 -24.15 -16.83 2.16
CA ALA A 175 -23.70 -16.97 0.77
C ALA A 175 -22.28 -17.57 0.68
N TRP A 176 -21.34 -17.09 1.51
CA TRP A 176 -19.99 -17.66 1.56
C TRP A 176 -19.94 -19.09 2.14
N ALA A 177 -20.73 -19.37 3.17
CA ALA A 177 -20.82 -20.69 3.76
C ALA A 177 -21.35 -21.73 2.76
N ALA A 178 -22.36 -21.36 1.96
CA ALA A 178 -22.90 -22.22 0.90
C ALA A 178 -21.82 -22.56 -0.15
N ARG A 179 -20.96 -21.60 -0.51
CA ARG A 179 -19.86 -21.81 -1.47
C ARG A 179 -18.75 -22.75 -0.96
N THR A 180 -18.73 -23.06 0.33
CA THR A 180 -17.77 -23.98 0.97
C THR A 180 -18.44 -25.26 1.48
N ALA A 181 -19.72 -25.48 1.15
CA ALA A 181 -20.54 -26.59 1.64
C ALA A 181 -20.55 -26.69 3.19
N MET A 182 -20.48 -25.54 3.88
CA MET A 182 -20.51 -25.46 5.34
C MET A 182 -21.81 -24.82 5.83
N SER A 183 -22.23 -25.17 7.04
CA SER A 183 -23.21 -24.33 7.75
C SER A 183 -22.59 -22.97 8.11
N GLU A 184 -23.40 -21.92 8.23
CA GLU A 184 -22.90 -20.57 8.55
C GLU A 184 -22.08 -20.53 9.85
N ARG A 185 -22.51 -21.32 10.86
CA ARG A 185 -21.79 -21.46 12.14
C ARG A 185 -20.43 -22.12 11.96
N ALA A 186 -20.34 -23.19 11.16
CA ALA A 186 -19.09 -23.89 10.90
C ALA A 186 -18.13 -23.03 10.07
N PHE A 187 -18.64 -22.37 9.04
CA PHE A 187 -17.89 -21.42 8.22
C PHE A 187 -17.31 -20.27 9.06
N THR A 188 -18.14 -19.59 9.85
CA THR A 188 -17.72 -18.46 10.68
C THR A 188 -16.63 -18.86 11.67
N ARG A 189 -16.74 -20.06 12.27
CA ARG A 189 -15.73 -20.57 13.21
C ARG A 189 -14.40 -20.84 12.51
N ARG A 190 -14.42 -21.51 11.36
CA ARG A 190 -13.21 -21.81 10.58
C ARG A 190 -12.54 -20.56 10.06
N PHE A 191 -13.32 -19.61 9.55
CA PHE A 191 -12.79 -18.33 9.08
C PHE A 191 -12.09 -17.58 10.21
N ARG A 192 -12.75 -17.44 11.38
CA ARG A 192 -12.17 -16.79 12.56
C ARG A 192 -10.88 -17.46 13.04
N SER A 193 -10.78 -18.79 13.01
CA SER A 193 -9.56 -19.48 13.43
C SER A 193 -8.37 -19.20 12.51
N GLU A 194 -8.61 -18.85 11.24
CA GLU A 194 -7.54 -18.56 10.28
C GLU A 194 -7.24 -17.06 10.14
N THR A 195 -8.23 -16.17 10.32
CA THR A 195 -8.06 -14.73 10.07
C THR A 195 -8.14 -13.86 11.33
N GLY A 196 -8.52 -14.42 12.48
CA GLY A 196 -8.84 -13.67 13.72
C GLY A 196 -10.20 -12.94 13.66
N ASP A 197 -10.59 -12.42 12.50
CA ASP A 197 -11.85 -11.70 12.30
C ASP A 197 -13.04 -12.61 11.91
N SER A 198 -14.25 -12.15 12.19
CA SER A 198 -15.45 -12.76 11.56
C SER A 198 -15.51 -12.43 10.06
N PRO A 199 -16.13 -13.27 9.22
CA PRO A 199 -16.23 -12.99 7.79
C PRO A 199 -16.89 -11.64 7.48
N ALA A 200 -17.89 -11.23 8.26
CA ALA A 200 -18.56 -9.93 8.10
C ALA A 200 -17.64 -8.74 8.42
N VAL A 201 -16.85 -8.84 9.50
CA VAL A 201 -15.86 -7.82 9.89
C VAL A 201 -14.76 -7.72 8.82
N TRP A 202 -14.27 -8.87 8.36
CA TRP A 202 -13.29 -8.96 7.28
C TRP A 202 -13.79 -8.28 5.99
N ARG A 203 -15.01 -8.62 5.54
CA ARG A 203 -15.61 -8.00 4.33
C ARG A 203 -15.84 -6.50 4.49
N ALA A 204 -16.24 -6.04 5.69
CA ALA A 204 -16.40 -4.61 5.96
C ALA A 204 -15.06 -3.87 5.84
N ARG A 205 -13.99 -4.43 6.41
CA ARG A 205 -12.62 -3.88 6.31
C ARG A 205 -12.11 -3.89 4.86
N ALA A 206 -12.32 -4.99 4.13
CA ALA A 206 -11.94 -5.11 2.72
C ALA A 206 -12.62 -4.04 1.84
N ARG A 207 -13.93 -3.79 2.04
CA ARG A 207 -14.65 -2.70 1.35
C ARG A 207 -14.08 -1.33 1.66
N LEU A 208 -13.75 -1.07 2.92
CA LEU A 208 -13.14 0.20 3.32
C LEU A 208 -11.74 0.39 2.72
N LEU A 209 -10.93 -0.67 2.60
CA LEU A 209 -9.63 -0.61 1.92
C LEU A 209 -9.79 -0.32 0.42
N ALA A 210 -10.78 -0.93 -0.23
CA ALA A 210 -11.10 -0.68 -1.64
C ALA A 210 -11.55 0.77 -1.91
N ALA A 211 -11.97 1.52 -0.87
CA ALA A 211 -12.29 2.92 -0.99
C ALA A 211 -11.07 3.80 -1.32
N MET A 212 -9.88 3.45 -0.83
CA MET A 212 -8.68 4.29 -0.94
C MET A 212 -8.31 4.65 -2.38
N PRO A 213 -8.22 3.70 -3.34
CA PRO A 213 -7.98 4.06 -4.74
C PRO A 213 -9.15 4.87 -5.34
N LEU A 214 -10.40 4.59 -4.94
CA LEU A 214 -11.57 5.30 -5.48
C LEU A 214 -11.64 6.77 -5.02
N LEU A 215 -11.21 7.06 -3.79
CA LEU A 215 -11.19 8.41 -3.22
C LEU A 215 -10.29 9.36 -4.01
N ARG A 216 -9.34 8.84 -4.80
CA ARG A 216 -8.50 9.64 -5.68
C ARG A 216 -9.23 10.18 -6.90
N THR A 217 -10.29 9.51 -7.35
CA THR A 217 -10.98 9.84 -8.61
C THR A 217 -12.45 10.23 -8.39
N ALA A 218 -13.01 9.97 -7.22
CA ALA A 218 -14.41 10.23 -6.88
C ALA A 218 -14.53 10.92 -5.52
N SER A 219 -15.65 11.62 -5.33
CA SER A 219 -15.97 12.25 -4.05
C SER A 219 -16.25 11.22 -2.94
N VAL A 220 -16.05 11.63 -1.69
CA VAL A 220 -16.37 10.80 -0.50
C VAL A 220 -17.82 10.28 -0.54
N SER A 221 -18.75 11.09 -1.08
CA SER A 221 -20.16 10.72 -1.24
C SER A 221 -20.35 9.59 -2.24
N GLU A 222 -19.80 9.74 -3.45
CA GLU A 222 -19.88 8.74 -4.53
C GLU A 222 -19.23 7.42 -4.11
N VAL A 223 -18.08 7.48 -3.45
CA VAL A 223 -17.39 6.28 -2.94
C VAL A 223 -18.23 5.57 -1.87
N GLY A 224 -18.81 6.31 -0.94
CA GLY A 224 -19.69 5.75 0.09
C GLY A 224 -20.89 5.00 -0.51
N VAL A 225 -21.57 5.62 -1.48
CA VAL A 225 -22.70 5.00 -2.20
C VAL A 225 -22.23 3.75 -2.96
N ARG A 226 -21.12 3.83 -3.69
CA ARG A 226 -20.56 2.71 -4.47
C ARG A 226 -20.20 1.50 -3.61
N LEU A 227 -19.78 1.72 -2.36
CA LEU A 227 -19.44 0.65 -1.42
C LEU A 227 -20.62 0.17 -0.56
N GLY A 228 -21.83 0.69 -0.82
CA GLY A 228 -23.07 0.28 -0.19
C GLY A 228 -23.30 0.84 1.22
N TYR A 229 -22.78 2.03 1.52
CA TYR A 229 -23.11 2.75 2.76
C TYR A 229 -24.38 3.58 2.59
N ALA A 230 -25.23 3.59 3.63
CA ALA A 230 -26.51 4.30 3.61
C ALA A 230 -26.39 5.83 3.52
N SER A 231 -25.24 6.39 3.91
CA SER A 231 -24.95 7.81 3.77
C SER A 231 -23.44 8.09 3.76
N PRO A 232 -22.99 9.24 3.23
CA PRO A 232 -21.58 9.67 3.29
C PRO A 232 -21.04 9.80 4.73
N ALA A 233 -21.90 10.19 5.67
CA ALA A 233 -21.56 10.26 7.08
C ALA A 233 -21.32 8.87 7.68
N ALA A 234 -22.14 7.87 7.33
CA ALA A 234 -21.95 6.48 7.77
C ALA A 234 -20.65 5.90 7.22
N PHE A 235 -20.32 6.17 5.95
CA PHE A 235 -19.04 5.79 5.37
C PHE A 235 -17.86 6.46 6.10
N THR A 236 -17.90 7.77 6.30
CA THR A 236 -16.84 8.54 6.98
C THR A 236 -16.61 8.05 8.41
N ALA A 237 -17.67 7.77 9.15
CA ALA A 237 -17.60 7.23 10.51
C ALA A 237 -16.98 5.82 10.52
N ALA A 238 -17.41 4.94 9.61
CA ALA A 238 -16.85 3.59 9.51
C ALA A 238 -15.37 3.58 9.10
N PHE A 239 -14.99 4.44 8.14
CA PHE A 239 -13.63 4.59 7.66
C PHE A 239 -12.71 5.12 8.77
N THR A 240 -13.09 6.24 9.40
CA THR A 240 -12.30 6.84 10.51
C THR A 240 -12.15 5.88 11.68
N ARG A 241 -13.22 5.17 12.07
CA ARG A 241 -13.14 4.18 13.16
C ARG A 241 -12.18 3.03 12.84
N THR A 242 -12.09 2.63 11.57
CA THR A 242 -11.25 1.49 11.16
C THR A 242 -9.79 1.90 10.97
N PHE A 243 -9.54 3.12 10.51
CA PHE A 243 -8.22 3.56 10.03
C PHE A 243 -7.61 4.73 10.82
N GLY A 244 -8.33 5.32 11.77
CA GLY A 244 -7.88 6.43 12.60
C GLY A 244 -7.83 7.79 11.88
N VAL A 245 -8.14 7.84 10.57
CA VAL A 245 -8.10 9.06 9.75
C VAL A 245 -9.32 9.14 8.83
N PRO A 246 -9.82 10.36 8.51
CA PRO A 246 -10.99 10.53 7.66
C PRO A 246 -10.67 10.22 6.18
N PRO A 247 -11.65 9.77 5.38
CA PRO A 247 -11.47 9.44 3.97
C PRO A 247 -11.04 10.64 3.12
N SER A 248 -11.38 11.86 3.53
CA SER A 248 -10.97 13.10 2.83
C SER A 248 -9.45 13.28 2.74
N ARG A 249 -8.67 12.69 3.65
CA ARG A 249 -7.19 12.71 3.55
C ARG A 249 -6.65 11.91 2.36
N PHE A 250 -7.44 11.01 1.81
CA PHE A 250 -7.08 10.20 0.64
C PHE A 250 -7.69 10.74 -0.65
N ALA A 251 -8.48 11.82 -0.57
CA ALA A 251 -8.97 12.50 -1.75
C ALA A 251 -7.79 13.13 -2.48
N ALA A 252 -7.78 13.10 -3.82
CA ALA A 252 -6.82 13.88 -4.57
C ALA A 252 -7.02 15.36 -4.22
N SER A 253 -5.91 16.09 -3.99
CA SER A 253 -5.91 17.54 -3.96
C SER A 253 -6.44 18.01 -5.30
N ARG A 254 -7.75 18.31 -5.38
CA ARG A 254 -8.29 19.05 -6.51
C ARG A 254 -7.61 20.40 -6.42
N GLN A 255 -6.55 20.61 -7.20
CA GLN A 255 -5.99 21.94 -7.37
C GLN A 255 -7.16 22.84 -7.74
N SER A 256 -7.48 23.75 -6.83
CA SER A 256 -8.43 24.82 -7.07
C SER A 256 -7.97 25.50 -8.36
N GLY A 257 -8.75 25.39 -9.43
CA GLY A 257 -8.54 26.18 -10.63
C GLY A 257 -8.65 27.65 -10.24
N GLY A 258 -7.50 28.31 -10.06
CA GLY A 258 -7.42 29.74 -9.84
C GLY A 258 -7.67 30.49 -11.16
N PRO A 259 -8.54 31.50 -11.18
CA PRO A 259 -8.79 32.31 -12.37
C PRO A 259 -7.64 33.30 -12.55
N GLY A 260 -7.08 33.37 -13.76
CA GLY A 260 -5.98 34.30 -14.04
C GLY A 260 -5.53 34.25 -15.49
N GLN A 261 -6.38 34.72 -16.42
CA GLN A 261 -5.84 35.28 -17.65
C GLN A 261 -5.75 36.79 -17.49
N SER A 262 -4.49 37.19 -17.36
CA SER A 262 -3.99 38.55 -17.29
C SER A 262 -4.28 39.30 -18.59
N GLN A 263 -4.46 40.61 -18.40
CA GLN A 263 -4.54 41.65 -19.40
C GLN A 263 -3.41 41.53 -20.43
N LEU A 264 -3.77 41.55 -21.73
CA LEU A 264 -2.86 41.95 -22.79
C LEU A 264 -3.06 43.46 -23.02
N VAL A 265 -2.13 44.22 -22.46
CA VAL A 265 -1.87 45.61 -22.85
C VAL A 265 -1.44 45.59 -24.31
N THR A 266 -2.24 46.22 -25.17
CA THR A 266 -1.93 46.45 -26.58
C THR A 266 -1.75 47.94 -26.74
N THR A 267 -0.54 48.41 -27.07
CA THR A 267 -0.26 49.57 -27.96
C THR A 267 1.22 49.99 -27.86
N PRO A 268 1.75 50.71 -28.87
CA PRO A 268 1.79 50.39 -30.30
C PRO A 268 3.22 50.12 -30.80
#